data_AF-A0A973DTZ5-F1
#
_entry.id   AF-A0A973DTZ5-F1
#
_cell.length_a   1.000
_cell.length_b   1.000
_cell.length_c   1.000
_cell.angle_alpha   90.00
_cell.angle_beta   90.00
_cell.angle_gamma   90.00
#
_symmetry.space_group_name_H-M   'P 1'
#
loop_
_entity.id
_entity.type
_entity.pdbx_description
1 polymer ?
#
loop_
_entity_poly.entity_id
_entity_poly.type
_entity_poly.pdbx_seq_one_letter_code
_entity_poly.pdbx_strand_id
1 'polypeptide(L)'
;QSLPFVPKDVGVADTFAGLHIVFERVLLVSLILHIAGALKHHVIDKDATLRRMWFGASEVSDTKAHGGQVVPAITAVAAWCVAVFIGANLGLYTGHSHAETPTEELAEVQSDWVVQSGTLEIVTRQFGQDVQGSFADWTAAISFDPEVTQGSAGSVDVSVAIGSLILGSVTDQAFGPDYFDATGFPTARFVADISPITDGYVAQGTLEIKGVSIPVELPFGLSLDGDTASMTGALQVDRREFSIGMNMLDEGQLAHNVTINVALTAQRGGESDG
;
A
#
# COMPACT_ATOMS: atom_id res chain seq x y z
N GLN A 1 -8.58 3.02 -13.51
CA GLN A 1 -9.32 3.74 -14.58
C GLN A 1 -9.28 5.25 -14.34
N SER A 2 -9.13 6.09 -15.38
CA SER A 2 -9.22 7.56 -15.25
C SER A 2 -10.67 8.01 -15.35
N LEU A 3 -11.25 8.43 -14.23
CA LEU A 3 -12.55 9.10 -14.24
C LEU A 3 -12.37 10.53 -14.80
N PRO A 4 -13.20 10.96 -15.77
CA PRO A 4 -13.17 12.34 -16.23
C PRO A 4 -13.49 13.28 -15.06
N PHE A 5 -12.76 14.40 -14.97
CA PHE A 5 -12.89 15.46 -13.96
C PHE A 5 -12.39 15.17 -12.53
N VAL A 6 -11.71 14.04 -12.27
CA VAL A 6 -11.04 13.80 -10.99
C VAL A 6 -9.55 14.16 -11.10
N PRO A 7 -9.06 15.18 -10.35
CA PRO A 7 -7.63 15.49 -10.31
C PRO A 7 -6.83 14.30 -9.76
N LYS A 8 -5.77 13.90 -10.45
CA LYS A 8 -4.79 12.90 -9.97
C LYS A 8 -3.65 13.56 -9.20
N ASP A 9 -4.00 14.54 -8.38
CA ASP A 9 -3.05 15.31 -7.61
C ASP A 9 -2.97 14.72 -6.19
N VAL A 10 -1.75 14.38 -5.77
CA VAL A 10 -1.49 13.76 -4.46
C VAL A 10 -1.92 14.69 -3.33
N GLY A 11 -1.65 16.00 -3.46
CA GLY A 11 -2.06 16.99 -2.46
C GLY A 11 -3.58 17.12 -2.33
N VAL A 12 -4.31 17.03 -3.46
CA VAL A 12 -5.78 16.97 -3.45
C VAL A 12 -6.25 15.71 -2.73
N ALA A 13 -5.68 14.53 -3.06
CA ALA A 13 -6.05 13.27 -2.42
C ALA A 13 -5.84 13.31 -0.90
N ASP A 14 -4.69 13.82 -0.45
CA ASP A 14 -4.35 13.99 0.97
C ASP A 14 -5.32 14.91 1.70
N THR A 15 -5.68 16.03 1.06
CA THR A 15 -6.65 16.97 1.61
C THR A 15 -8.02 16.31 1.80
N PHE A 16 -8.49 15.55 0.81
CA PHE A 16 -9.77 14.83 0.89
C PHE A 16 -9.74 13.71 1.93
N ALA A 17 -8.63 12.97 2.05
CA ALA A 17 -8.45 11.95 3.08
C ALA A 17 -8.52 12.58 4.49
N GLY A 18 -7.80 13.67 4.71
CA GLY A 18 -7.84 14.40 5.97
C GLY A 18 -9.21 14.98 6.31
N LEU A 19 -9.91 15.56 5.32
CA LEU A 19 -11.28 16.02 5.50
C LEU A 19 -12.22 14.87 5.87
N HIS A 20 -12.07 13.71 5.24
CA HIS A 20 -12.88 12.53 5.55
C HIS A 20 -12.74 12.10 7.02
N ILE A 21 -11.51 12.06 7.54
CA ILE A 21 -11.24 11.74 8.96
C ILE A 21 -11.92 12.76 9.89
N VAL A 22 -11.81 14.06 9.57
CA VAL A 22 -12.45 15.10 10.38
C VAL A 22 -13.98 14.95 10.34
N PHE A 23 -14.54 14.66 9.17
CA PHE A 23 -15.99 14.50 9.00
C PHE A 23 -16.52 13.29 9.77
N GLU A 24 -15.83 12.15 9.73
CA GLU A 24 -16.16 10.96 10.51
C GLU A 24 -16.19 11.28 12.01
N ARG A 25 -15.14 11.94 12.53
CA ARG A 25 -15.05 12.28 13.96
C ARG A 25 -16.14 13.25 14.40
N VAL A 26 -16.43 14.27 13.59
CA VAL A 26 -17.51 15.20 13.88
C VAL A 26 -18.87 14.50 13.88
N LEU A 27 -19.11 13.59 12.91
CA LEU A 27 -20.34 12.79 12.88
C LEU A 27 -20.47 11.90 14.12
N LEU A 28 -19.39 11.22 14.53
CA LEU A 28 -19.38 10.36 15.72
C LEU A 28 -19.65 11.17 16.99
N VAL A 29 -18.99 12.31 17.19
CA VAL A 29 -19.22 13.18 18.35
C VAL A 29 -20.63 13.75 18.34
N SER A 30 -21.12 14.19 17.17
CA SER A 30 -22.49 14.68 17.02
C SER A 30 -23.52 13.62 17.38
N LEU A 31 -23.33 12.38 16.94
CA LEU A 31 -24.19 11.26 17.28
C LEU A 31 -24.19 10.98 18.79
N ILE A 32 -23.03 10.98 19.44
CA ILE A 32 -22.92 10.80 20.89
C ILE A 32 -23.65 11.92 21.62
N LEU A 33 -23.43 13.18 21.24
CA LEU A 33 -24.10 14.33 21.83
C LEU A 33 -25.62 14.30 21.61
N HIS A 34 -26.06 13.83 20.45
CA HIS A 34 -27.47 13.66 20.14
C HIS A 34 -28.13 12.64 21.07
N ILE A 35 -27.50 11.46 21.24
CA ILE A 35 -27.98 10.41 22.15
C ILE A 35 -27.98 10.93 23.60
N ALA A 36 -26.92 11.61 24.02
CA ALA A 36 -26.82 12.18 25.36
C ALA A 36 -27.91 13.23 25.63
N GLY A 37 -28.18 14.11 24.66
CA GLY A 37 -29.26 15.09 24.74
C GLY A 37 -30.63 14.43 24.87
N ALA A 38 -30.89 13.41 24.05
CA ALA A 38 -32.12 12.63 24.11
C ALA A 38 -32.32 11.94 25.48
N LEU A 39 -31.26 11.35 26.04
CA LEU A 39 -31.27 10.74 27.38
C LEU A 39 -31.46 11.76 28.49
N LYS A 40 -30.81 12.94 28.40
CA LYS A 40 -31.02 14.04 29.35
C LYS A 40 -32.49 14.44 29.39
N HIS A 41 -33.10 14.65 28.23
CA HIS A 41 -34.52 14.98 28.16
C HIS A 41 -35.42 13.88 28.75
N HIS A 42 -35.06 12.62 28.58
CA HIS A 42 -35.81 11.49 29.14
C HIS A 42 -35.71 11.37 30.66
N VAL A 43 -34.48 11.39 31.18
CA VAL A 43 -34.16 10.98 32.56
C VAL A 43 -34.19 12.18 33.50
N ILE A 44 -33.67 13.32 33.04
CA ILE A 44 -33.50 14.53 33.85
C ILE A 44 -34.70 15.45 33.63
N ASP A 45 -34.96 15.87 32.39
CA ASP A 45 -35.99 16.87 32.12
C ASP A 45 -37.40 16.26 32.09
N LYS A 46 -37.50 14.93 31.94
CA LYS A 46 -38.75 14.13 31.92
C LYS A 46 -39.82 14.71 30.99
N ASP A 47 -39.39 15.27 29.86
CA ASP A 47 -40.29 15.95 28.93
C ASP A 47 -40.73 15.04 27.76
N ALA A 48 -41.58 15.58 26.88
CA ALA A 48 -42.13 14.84 25.74
C ALA A 48 -41.22 14.84 24.50
N THR A 49 -40.01 15.41 24.54
CA THR A 49 -39.17 15.61 23.35
C THR A 49 -38.76 14.30 22.69
N LEU A 50 -38.40 13.27 23.45
CA LEU A 50 -38.12 11.93 22.91
C LEU A 50 -39.33 11.33 22.19
N ARG A 51 -40.53 11.49 22.78
CA ARG A 51 -41.80 11.06 22.17
C ARG A 51 -42.05 11.79 20.85
N ARG A 52 -41.66 13.06 20.77
CA ARG A 52 -41.74 13.88 19.54
C ARG A 52 -40.79 13.41 18.44
N MET A 53 -39.68 12.75 18.78
CA MET A 53 -38.65 12.29 17.83
C MET A 53 -38.83 10.83 17.37
N TRP A 54 -39.49 9.97 18.17
CA TRP A 54 -39.58 8.52 17.91
C TRP A 54 -40.77 8.12 17.01
N PHE A 55 -41.97 8.70 17.19
CA PHE A 55 -43.10 8.53 16.25
C PHE A 55 -44.07 9.74 16.34
N GLY A 56 -44.54 10.22 15.17
CA GLY A 56 -45.32 11.45 15.04
C GLY A 56 -46.72 11.38 15.64
N ALA A 57 -46.90 12.05 16.77
CA ALA A 57 -47.98 13.01 17.10
C ALA A 57 -47.98 13.23 18.62
N SER A 58 -47.85 14.48 19.06
CA SER A 58 -48.22 14.88 20.42
C SER A 58 -48.92 16.23 20.36
N GLU A 59 -50.14 16.31 20.89
CA GLU A 59 -50.92 17.55 20.97
C GLU A 59 -50.23 18.58 21.86
N VAL A 60 -50.39 19.84 21.45
CA VAL A 60 -49.49 20.97 21.74
C VAL A 60 -49.82 21.62 23.07
N SER A 61 -48.79 22.03 23.82
CA SER A 61 -48.86 23.22 24.68
C SER A 61 -48.05 24.33 24.01
N ASP A 62 -48.70 25.48 23.84
CA ASP A 62 -48.26 26.64 23.07
C ASP A 62 -46.93 27.19 23.64
N THR A 63 -45.80 26.89 22.99
CA THR A 63 -44.50 27.47 23.34
C THR A 63 -44.28 28.74 22.56
N LYS A 64 -44.07 29.86 23.28
CA LYS A 64 -43.62 31.15 22.75
C LYS A 64 -42.58 30.95 21.64
N ALA A 65 -42.81 31.59 20.49
CA ALA A 65 -41.89 31.60 19.36
C ALA A 65 -40.46 31.92 19.83
N HIS A 66 -39.60 30.90 19.86
CA HIS A 66 -38.18 31.09 20.11
C HIS A 66 -37.57 31.81 18.89
N GLY A 67 -37.06 33.02 19.13
CA GLY A 67 -36.49 33.87 18.08
C GLY A 67 -35.29 33.24 17.41
N GLY A 68 -35.33 33.19 16.07
CA GLY A 68 -34.18 33.05 15.18
C GLY A 68 -33.64 31.63 14.98
N GLN A 69 -34.16 30.92 13.97
CA GLN A 69 -33.56 29.68 13.42
C GLN A 69 -32.11 29.86 12.92
N VAL A 70 -31.62 31.10 12.88
CA VAL A 70 -30.28 31.48 12.44
C VAL A 70 -29.21 31.16 13.50
N VAL A 71 -29.54 31.20 14.79
CA VAL A 71 -28.56 30.98 15.87
C VAL A 71 -28.00 29.56 15.86
N PRO A 72 -28.82 28.48 15.77
CA PRO A 72 -28.32 27.11 15.67
C PRO A 72 -27.47 26.87 14.42
N ALA A 73 -27.85 27.48 13.29
CA ALA A 73 -27.13 27.35 12.03
C ALA A 73 -25.72 27.99 12.12
N ILE A 74 -25.62 29.19 12.69
CA ILE A 74 -24.33 29.86 12.90
C ILE A 74 -23.44 29.05 13.84
N THR A 75 -23.99 28.50 14.94
CA THR A 75 -23.22 27.68 15.86
C THR A 75 -22.72 26.39 15.21
N ALA A 76 -23.51 25.77 14.33
CA ALA A 76 -23.10 24.59 13.59
C ALA A 76 -21.95 24.90 12.63
N VAL A 77 -22.06 26.00 11.87
CA VAL A 77 -20.98 26.45 10.96
C VAL A 77 -19.71 26.76 11.74
N ALA A 78 -19.81 27.45 12.88
CA ALA A 78 -18.65 27.75 13.72
C ALA A 78 -17.99 26.47 14.26
N ALA A 79 -18.77 25.48 14.70
CA ALA A 79 -18.24 24.19 15.15
C ALA A 79 -17.51 23.45 14.03
N TRP A 80 -18.04 23.48 12.80
CA TRP A 80 -17.36 22.92 11.63
C TRP A 80 -16.05 23.65 11.31
N CYS A 81 -16.04 24.98 11.33
CA CYS A 81 -14.82 25.76 11.12
C CYS A 81 -13.75 25.42 12.17
N VAL A 82 -14.14 25.28 13.44
CA VAL A 82 -13.22 24.87 14.52
C VAL A 82 -12.69 23.46 14.29
N ALA A 83 -13.54 22.50 13.93
CA ALA A 83 -13.11 21.13 13.67
C ALA A 83 -12.11 21.04 12.50
N VAL A 84 -12.38 21.77 11.41
CA VAL A 84 -11.46 21.86 10.27
C VAL A 84 -10.15 22.55 10.67
N PHE A 85 -10.22 23.64 11.43
CA PHE A 85 -9.03 24.32 11.92
C PHE A 85 -8.17 23.43 12.83
N ILE A 86 -8.79 22.65 13.72
CA ILE A 86 -8.09 21.66 14.55
C ILE A 86 -7.42 20.61 13.66
N GLY A 87 -8.13 20.09 12.64
CA GLY A 87 -7.55 19.14 11.68
C GLY A 87 -6.32 19.68 10.96
N ALA A 88 -6.34 20.96 10.57
CA ALA A 88 -5.19 21.62 9.95
C ALA A 88 -4.01 21.72 10.91
N ASN A 89 -4.26 22.13 12.17
CA ASN A 89 -3.21 22.27 13.18
C ASN A 89 -2.63 20.91 13.63
N LEU A 90 -3.38 19.83 13.48
CA LEU A 90 -2.92 18.47 13.71
C LEU A 90 -2.24 17.85 12.49
N GLY A 91 -2.07 18.60 11.39
CA GLY A 91 -1.41 18.11 10.19
C GLY A 91 -2.20 17.06 9.41
N LEU A 92 -3.52 16.94 9.62
CA LEU A 92 -4.33 15.89 8.99
C LEU A 92 -4.51 16.09 7.48
N TYR A 93 -4.22 17.27 6.94
CA TYR A 93 -4.42 17.63 5.52
C TYR A 93 -3.13 17.64 4.71
N THR A 94 -1.99 17.71 5.40
CA THR A 94 -0.70 17.44 4.79
C THR A 94 -0.56 15.94 4.76
N GLY A 95 -0.27 15.36 3.59
CA GLY A 95 -0.18 13.92 3.40
C GLY A 95 0.50 13.26 4.57
N HIS A 96 -0.03 12.10 4.99
CA HIS A 96 0.67 11.24 5.94
C HIS A 96 2.09 11.20 5.41
N SER A 97 3.01 11.85 6.12
CA SER A 97 4.42 11.68 5.84
C SER A 97 4.54 10.18 5.91
N HIS A 98 4.79 9.52 4.77
CA HIS A 98 5.10 8.09 4.75
C HIS A 98 6.01 7.94 5.94
N ALA A 99 5.53 7.28 6.99
CA ALA A 99 6.36 7.08 8.14
C ALA A 99 7.60 6.47 7.52
N GLU A 100 8.72 7.20 7.60
CA GLU A 100 10.00 6.76 7.05
C GLU A 100 10.27 5.47 7.81
N THR A 101 9.75 4.38 7.26
CA THR A 101 10.00 3.05 7.73
C THR A 101 11.50 2.97 7.54
N PRO A 102 12.28 2.68 8.60
CA PRO A 102 13.72 2.73 8.51
C PRO A 102 14.13 1.99 7.24
N THR A 103 14.62 2.73 6.24
CA THR A 103 15.13 2.12 5.02
C THR A 103 16.35 1.37 5.50
N GLU A 104 16.22 0.06 5.69
CA GLU A 104 17.39 -0.78 5.90
C GLU A 104 18.24 -0.62 4.65
N GLU A 105 19.38 0.04 4.83
CA GLU A 105 20.40 0.15 3.81
C GLU A 105 20.88 -1.28 3.53
N LEU A 106 20.47 -1.80 2.37
CA LEU A 106 20.89 -3.11 1.93
C LEU A 106 22.41 -3.11 1.78
N ALA A 107 23.05 -4.16 2.27
CA ALA A 107 24.49 -4.31 2.12
C ALA A 107 24.88 -4.32 0.63
N GLU A 108 25.98 -3.66 0.30
CA GLU A 108 26.62 -3.85 -1.00
C GLU A 108 26.98 -5.32 -1.19
N VAL A 109 26.68 -5.84 -2.37
CA VAL A 109 26.91 -7.25 -2.72
C VAL A 109 27.96 -7.36 -3.81
N GLN A 110 28.85 -8.33 -3.67
CA GLN A 110 29.78 -8.68 -4.74
C GLN A 110 29.00 -9.36 -5.88
N SER A 111 29.18 -8.88 -7.09
CA SER A 111 28.47 -9.37 -8.28
C SER A 111 29.40 -9.39 -9.49
N ASP A 112 29.37 -10.48 -10.26
CA ASP A 112 30.06 -10.57 -11.55
C ASP A 112 29.33 -9.79 -12.63
N TRP A 113 28.04 -9.52 -12.44
CA TRP A 113 27.22 -8.64 -13.26
C TRP A 113 26.58 -7.55 -12.41
N VAL A 114 27.09 -6.33 -12.52
CA VAL A 114 26.65 -5.19 -11.71
C VAL A 114 25.46 -4.52 -12.37
N VAL A 115 24.30 -4.57 -11.69
CA VAL A 115 23.09 -3.88 -12.13
C VAL A 115 23.35 -2.37 -12.24
N GLN A 116 23.08 -1.81 -13.41
CA GLN A 116 23.19 -0.37 -13.70
C GLN A 116 21.85 0.35 -13.54
N SER A 117 20.76 -0.33 -13.91
CA SER A 117 19.39 0.14 -13.78
C SER A 117 18.43 -1.04 -13.80
N GLY A 118 17.26 -0.87 -13.21
CA GLY A 118 16.21 -1.87 -13.30
C GLY A 118 14.93 -1.48 -12.57
N THR A 119 13.90 -2.29 -12.77
CA THR A 119 12.61 -2.21 -12.11
C THR A 119 12.26 -3.56 -11.51
N LEU A 120 11.70 -3.50 -10.29
CA LEU A 120 11.08 -4.63 -9.63
C LEU A 120 9.65 -4.22 -9.29
N GLU A 121 8.70 -4.68 -10.09
CA GLU A 121 7.30 -4.28 -10.04
C GLU A 121 6.42 -5.42 -9.53
N ILE A 122 5.38 -5.04 -8.80
CA ILE A 122 4.29 -5.93 -8.42
C ILE A 122 2.97 -5.43 -8.99
N VAL A 123 2.16 -6.38 -9.46
CA VAL A 123 0.81 -6.12 -9.97
C VAL A 123 -0.16 -7.05 -9.26
N THR A 124 -1.15 -6.46 -8.59
CA THR A 124 -2.28 -7.17 -8.01
C THR A 124 -3.59 -6.56 -8.47
N ARG A 125 -4.72 -7.18 -8.14
CA ARG A 125 -6.05 -6.67 -8.45
C ARG A 125 -6.87 -6.51 -7.18
N GLN A 126 -7.36 -5.31 -6.94
CA GLN A 126 -8.22 -4.98 -5.81
C GLN A 126 -9.56 -4.43 -6.33
N PHE A 127 -10.68 -5.00 -5.87
CA PHE A 127 -12.03 -4.64 -6.35
C PHE A 127 -12.15 -4.62 -7.89
N GLY A 128 -11.51 -5.59 -8.55
CA GLY A 128 -11.50 -5.69 -10.00
C GLY A 128 -10.62 -4.66 -10.75
N GLN A 129 -9.86 -3.82 -10.04
CA GLN A 129 -8.93 -2.85 -10.63
C GLN A 129 -7.48 -3.25 -10.36
N ASP A 130 -6.62 -3.08 -11.36
CA ASP A 130 -5.19 -3.34 -11.19
C ASP A 130 -4.55 -2.27 -10.31
N VAL A 131 -3.79 -2.73 -9.32
CA VAL A 131 -2.96 -1.94 -8.42
C VAL A 131 -1.52 -2.34 -8.69
N GLN A 132 -0.70 -1.34 -9.02
CA GLN A 132 0.67 -1.54 -9.48
C GLN A 132 1.61 -0.71 -8.62
N GLY A 133 2.78 -1.27 -8.33
CA GLY A 133 3.80 -0.63 -7.52
C GLY A 133 5.17 -1.21 -7.77
N SER A 134 6.19 -0.61 -7.19
CA SER A 134 7.57 -1.04 -7.35
C SER A 134 8.38 -0.84 -6.08
N PHE A 135 9.45 -1.62 -5.95
CA PHE A 135 10.47 -1.45 -4.93
C PHE A 135 11.63 -0.63 -5.50
N ALA A 136 12.01 0.44 -4.81
CA ALA A 136 13.12 1.30 -5.22
C ALA A 136 14.49 0.74 -4.80
N ASP A 137 14.55 0.06 -3.65
CA ASP A 137 15.81 -0.37 -3.03
C ASP A 137 15.89 -1.90 -3.02
N TRP A 138 16.79 -2.42 -3.85
CA TRP A 138 17.12 -3.84 -3.94
C TRP A 138 18.56 -4.01 -4.41
N THR A 139 19.19 -5.10 -4.00
CA THR A 139 20.53 -5.50 -4.44
C THR A 139 20.45 -6.89 -5.07
N ALA A 140 21.35 -7.17 -6.02
CA ALA A 140 21.44 -8.46 -6.68
C ALA A 140 22.90 -8.88 -6.84
N ALA A 141 23.28 -9.98 -6.18
CA ALA A 141 24.53 -10.67 -6.44
C ALA A 141 24.30 -11.66 -7.58
N ILE A 142 24.95 -11.42 -8.71
CA ILE A 142 24.74 -12.18 -9.95
C ILE A 142 26.06 -12.81 -10.38
N SER A 143 26.11 -14.13 -10.42
CA SER A 143 27.16 -14.91 -11.08
C SER A 143 26.52 -15.57 -12.29
N PHE A 144 27.00 -15.25 -13.50
CA PHE A 144 26.38 -15.76 -14.73
C PHE A 144 27.42 -15.92 -15.85
N ASP A 145 27.44 -17.10 -16.44
CA ASP A 145 28.27 -17.45 -17.59
C ASP A 145 27.38 -17.75 -18.82
N PRO A 146 27.35 -16.83 -19.82
CA PRO A 146 26.55 -17.02 -21.03
C PRO A 146 27.07 -18.10 -21.97
N GLU A 147 28.28 -18.65 -21.76
CA GLU A 147 28.83 -19.72 -22.59
C GLU A 147 28.27 -21.10 -22.20
N VAL A 148 27.67 -21.21 -21.01
CA VAL A 148 27.03 -22.44 -20.54
C VAL A 148 25.69 -22.64 -21.22
N THR A 149 25.65 -23.58 -22.15
CA THR A 149 24.44 -23.92 -22.94
C THR A 149 23.66 -25.11 -22.38
N GLN A 150 24.19 -25.82 -21.38
CA GLN A 150 23.51 -26.91 -20.66
C GLN A 150 23.98 -26.96 -19.20
N GLY A 151 23.04 -27.17 -18.27
CA GLY A 151 23.33 -27.25 -16.83
C GLY A 151 23.19 -25.91 -16.10
N SER A 152 23.93 -25.72 -15.02
CA SER A 152 23.92 -24.46 -14.26
C SER A 152 24.77 -23.42 -14.97
N ALA A 153 24.13 -22.36 -15.46
CA ALA A 153 24.76 -21.20 -16.07
C ALA A 153 25.13 -20.12 -15.04
N GLY A 154 24.73 -20.28 -13.77
CA GLY A 154 24.98 -19.28 -12.75
C GLY A 154 24.06 -19.37 -11.55
N SER A 155 24.11 -18.35 -10.71
CA SER A 155 23.27 -18.18 -9.52
C SER A 155 22.97 -16.70 -9.27
N VAL A 156 21.87 -16.44 -8.59
CA VAL A 156 21.47 -15.09 -8.16
C VAL A 156 21.01 -15.09 -6.71
N ASP A 157 21.36 -14.02 -5.99
CA ASP A 157 20.87 -13.69 -4.65
C ASP A 157 20.39 -12.24 -4.63
N VAL A 158 19.09 -12.05 -4.54
CA VAL A 158 18.43 -10.74 -4.55
C VAL A 158 17.89 -10.44 -3.15
N SER A 159 18.22 -9.27 -2.62
CA SER A 159 17.62 -8.73 -1.41
C SER A 159 16.82 -7.48 -1.74
N VAL A 160 15.62 -7.35 -1.18
CA VAL A 160 14.70 -6.24 -1.44
C VAL A 160 14.31 -5.60 -0.12
N ALA A 161 14.51 -4.30 0.02
CA ALA A 161 14.05 -3.57 1.19
C ALA A 161 12.54 -3.31 1.05
N ILE A 162 11.74 -3.90 1.93
CA ILE A 162 10.29 -3.81 1.88
C ILE A 162 9.83 -2.36 2.03
N GLY A 163 10.49 -1.57 2.89
CA GLY A 163 10.17 -0.16 3.12
C GLY A 163 10.29 0.74 1.87
N SER A 164 10.94 0.25 0.80
CA SER A 164 11.08 0.98 -0.47
C SER A 164 9.89 0.81 -1.42
N LEU A 165 8.86 0.06 -1.02
CA LEU A 165 7.66 -0.15 -1.83
C LEU A 165 6.87 1.15 -2.01
N ILE A 166 6.50 1.44 -3.25
CA ILE A 166 5.48 2.43 -3.58
C ILE A 166 4.34 1.71 -4.31
N LEU A 167 3.14 1.67 -3.72
CA LEU A 167 1.94 0.99 -4.21
C LEU A 167 0.73 1.95 -4.25
N GLY A 168 0.97 3.22 -4.57
CA GLY A 168 -0.08 4.24 -4.59
C GLY A 168 -0.73 4.45 -3.22
N SER A 169 -2.06 4.63 -3.19
CA SER A 169 -2.80 4.96 -1.95
C SER A 169 -2.86 3.82 -0.93
N VAL A 170 -2.42 2.61 -1.27
CA VAL A 170 -2.43 1.45 -0.37
C VAL A 170 -1.04 1.10 0.17
N THR A 171 -0.02 1.92 -0.09
CA THR A 171 1.36 1.70 0.35
C THR A 171 1.45 1.49 1.87
N ASP A 172 0.89 2.40 2.66
CA ASP A 172 0.96 2.29 4.12
C ASP A 172 0.22 1.05 4.66
N GLN A 173 -0.89 0.67 4.01
CA GLN A 173 -1.59 -0.57 4.35
C GLN A 173 -0.74 -1.81 4.05
N ALA A 174 0.00 -1.82 2.94
CA ALA A 174 0.86 -2.92 2.55
C ALA A 174 2.00 -3.17 3.56
N PHE A 175 2.44 -2.14 4.29
CA PHE A 175 3.44 -2.28 5.36
C PHE A 175 2.91 -2.88 6.65
N GLY A 176 1.58 -2.90 6.83
CA GLY A 176 0.96 -3.41 8.05
C GLY A 176 1.16 -4.92 8.29
N PRO A 177 0.91 -5.39 9.52
CA PRO A 177 1.16 -6.77 9.94
C PRO A 177 0.32 -7.82 9.19
N ASP A 178 -0.85 -7.42 8.67
CA ASP A 178 -1.70 -8.30 7.85
C ASP A 178 -1.09 -8.55 6.45
N TYR A 179 -0.11 -7.73 6.02
CA TYR A 179 0.50 -7.76 4.70
C TYR A 179 2.00 -8.06 4.81
N PHE A 180 2.90 -7.18 4.34
CA PHE A 180 4.34 -7.43 4.37
C PHE A 180 4.92 -7.41 5.79
N ASP A 181 4.25 -6.77 6.76
CA ASP A 181 4.76 -6.57 8.11
C ASP A 181 6.19 -5.99 8.09
N ALA A 182 6.34 -4.83 7.45
CA ALA A 182 7.66 -4.24 7.14
C ALA A 182 8.51 -3.96 8.40
N THR A 183 7.88 -3.82 9.58
CA THR A 183 8.58 -3.66 10.85
C THR A 183 9.17 -4.98 11.36
N GLY A 184 8.44 -6.10 11.23
CA GLY A 184 8.93 -7.42 11.63
C GLY A 184 9.84 -8.07 10.59
N PHE A 185 9.62 -7.76 9.31
CA PHE A 185 10.29 -8.35 8.16
C PHE A 185 10.72 -7.24 7.19
N PRO A 186 11.82 -6.52 7.47
CA PRO A 186 12.25 -5.37 6.68
C PRO A 186 12.73 -5.75 5.27
N THR A 187 13.08 -7.01 5.03
CA THR A 187 13.61 -7.51 3.76
C THR A 187 12.86 -8.71 3.23
N ALA A 188 12.70 -8.79 1.91
CA ALA A 188 12.43 -10.03 1.17
C ALA A 188 13.69 -10.50 0.43
N ARG A 189 13.78 -11.79 0.14
CA ARG A 189 14.97 -12.38 -0.51
C ARG A 189 14.60 -13.43 -1.55
N PHE A 190 15.32 -13.46 -2.66
CA PHE A 190 15.19 -14.50 -3.69
C PHE A 190 16.58 -15.08 -4.01
N VAL A 191 16.75 -16.39 -3.80
CA VAL A 191 18.00 -17.10 -4.10
C VAL A 191 17.72 -18.22 -5.09
N ALA A 192 18.42 -18.23 -6.21
CA ALA A 192 18.14 -19.17 -7.30
C ALA A 192 19.38 -19.57 -8.09
N ASP A 193 19.31 -20.77 -8.68
CA ASP A 193 20.22 -21.24 -9.71
C ASP A 193 19.66 -20.93 -11.10
N ILE A 194 20.53 -20.52 -12.01
CA ILE A 194 20.19 -20.16 -13.39
C ILE A 194 20.52 -21.33 -14.31
N SER A 195 19.60 -21.70 -15.20
CA SER A 195 19.84 -22.69 -16.25
C SER A 195 19.22 -22.27 -17.59
N PRO A 196 19.83 -22.67 -18.72
CA PRO A 196 19.28 -22.37 -20.03
C PRO A 196 18.05 -23.23 -20.32
N ILE A 197 17.06 -22.64 -20.99
CA ILE A 197 15.85 -23.30 -21.49
C ILE A 197 15.70 -23.02 -23.00
N THR A 198 14.69 -23.60 -23.65
CA THR A 198 14.46 -23.44 -25.10
C THR A 198 14.46 -21.97 -25.54
N ASP A 199 13.79 -21.11 -24.78
CA ASP A 199 13.58 -19.70 -25.11
C ASP A 199 14.10 -18.79 -23.99
N GLY A 200 15.41 -18.81 -23.75
CA GLY A 200 16.10 -17.98 -22.76
C GLY A 200 16.61 -18.78 -21.58
N TYR A 201 16.32 -18.31 -20.37
CA TYR A 201 16.82 -18.90 -19.12
C TYR A 201 15.69 -19.02 -18.10
N VAL A 202 15.91 -19.86 -17.11
CA VAL A 202 15.08 -19.94 -15.90
C VAL A 202 15.97 -19.80 -14.67
N ALA A 203 15.56 -18.93 -13.74
CA ALA A 203 16.07 -18.89 -12.39
C ALA A 203 15.13 -19.69 -11.49
N GLN A 204 15.56 -20.86 -11.04
CA GLN A 204 14.79 -21.75 -10.16
C GLN A 204 15.37 -21.68 -8.76
N GLY A 205 14.54 -21.32 -7.78
CA GLY A 205 15.02 -21.02 -6.45
C GLY A 205 13.94 -20.83 -5.41
N THR A 206 14.30 -20.16 -4.33
CA THR A 206 13.42 -19.91 -3.18
C THR A 206 13.17 -18.42 -3.04
N LEU A 207 11.90 -18.03 -3.01
CA LEU A 207 11.43 -16.69 -2.67
C LEU A 207 11.02 -16.70 -1.20
N GLU A 208 11.60 -15.81 -0.40
CA GLU A 208 11.26 -15.60 1.00
C GLU A 208 10.61 -14.23 1.18
N ILE A 209 9.37 -14.24 1.69
CA ILE A 209 8.63 -13.03 2.03
C ILE A 209 7.98 -13.25 3.38
N LYS A 210 8.12 -12.28 4.29
CA LYS A 210 7.52 -12.34 5.64
C LYS A 210 7.92 -13.61 6.42
N GLY A 211 9.18 -14.04 6.27
CA GLY A 211 9.72 -15.24 6.89
C GLY A 211 9.17 -16.56 6.34
N VAL A 212 8.41 -16.54 5.25
CA VAL A 212 7.89 -17.74 4.57
C VAL A 212 8.64 -17.95 3.27
N SER A 213 9.25 -19.13 3.13
CA SER A 213 10.06 -19.52 1.98
C SER A 213 9.29 -20.46 1.05
N ILE A 214 9.11 -20.07 -0.20
CA ILE A 214 8.39 -20.84 -1.23
C ILE A 214 9.29 -21.05 -2.46
N PRO A 215 9.42 -22.28 -2.98
CA PRO A 215 10.10 -22.53 -4.24
C PRO A 215 9.35 -21.90 -5.42
N VAL A 216 10.05 -21.15 -6.26
CA VAL A 216 9.50 -20.49 -7.45
C VAL A 216 10.43 -20.62 -8.65
N GLU A 217 9.86 -20.44 -9.84
CA GLU A 217 10.59 -20.40 -11.10
C GLU A 217 10.35 -19.05 -11.79
N LEU A 218 11.42 -18.35 -12.13
CA LEU A 218 11.41 -17.12 -12.89
C LEU A 218 11.98 -17.40 -14.29
N PRO A 219 11.14 -17.61 -15.31
CA PRO A 219 11.60 -17.58 -16.69
C PRO A 219 11.94 -16.14 -17.08
N PHE A 220 13.05 -15.96 -17.81
CA PHE A 220 13.48 -14.65 -18.27
C PHE A 220 14.16 -14.69 -19.64
N GLY A 221 13.96 -13.61 -20.39
CA GLY A 221 14.71 -13.31 -21.60
C GLY A 221 15.99 -12.55 -21.27
N LEU A 222 17.05 -12.82 -22.03
CA LEU A 222 18.34 -12.16 -21.89
C LEU A 222 18.87 -11.76 -23.27
N SER A 223 19.28 -10.50 -23.39
CA SER A 223 20.00 -9.97 -24.55
C SER A 223 21.37 -9.49 -24.10
N LEU A 224 22.42 -9.90 -24.82
CA LEU A 224 23.80 -9.50 -24.56
C LEU A 224 24.30 -8.62 -25.70
N ASP A 225 24.89 -7.48 -25.34
CA ASP A 225 25.63 -6.59 -26.24
C ASP A 225 27.01 -6.32 -25.64
N GLY A 226 28.00 -7.12 -26.06
CA GLY A 226 29.32 -7.17 -25.43
C GLY A 226 29.22 -7.52 -23.94
N ASP A 227 29.65 -6.59 -23.09
CA ASP A 227 29.61 -6.71 -21.63
C ASP A 227 28.34 -6.13 -21.00
N THR A 228 27.35 -5.73 -21.81
CA THR A 228 26.05 -5.26 -21.33
C THR A 228 25.01 -6.36 -21.47
N ALA A 229 24.31 -6.67 -20.39
CA ALA A 229 23.19 -7.60 -20.32
C ALA A 229 21.87 -6.84 -20.11
N SER A 230 20.85 -7.10 -20.93
CA SER A 230 19.48 -6.65 -20.71
C SER A 230 18.59 -7.86 -20.44
N MET A 231 17.92 -7.87 -19.28
CA MET A 231 17.09 -8.99 -18.82
C MET A 231 15.65 -8.53 -18.59
N THR A 232 14.69 -9.35 -18.99
CA THR A 232 13.27 -9.18 -18.63
C THR A 232 12.67 -10.51 -18.19
N GLY A 233 11.96 -10.51 -17.07
CA GLY A 233 11.33 -11.70 -16.51
C GLY A 233 10.00 -11.36 -15.85
N ALA A 234 9.14 -12.36 -15.75
CA ALA A 234 7.88 -12.27 -15.03
C ALA A 234 7.56 -13.60 -14.38
N LEU A 235 7.06 -13.55 -13.15
CA LEU A 235 6.54 -14.72 -12.45
C LEU A 235 5.25 -14.33 -11.71
N GLN A 236 4.39 -15.32 -11.44
CA GLN A 236 3.17 -15.12 -10.68
C GLN A 236 3.22 -15.99 -9.43
N VAL A 237 2.89 -15.39 -8.28
CA VAL A 237 2.77 -16.09 -7.00
C VAL A 237 1.38 -15.95 -6.42
N ASP A 238 0.98 -16.89 -5.56
CA ASP A 238 -0.19 -16.74 -4.70
C ASP A 238 0.24 -16.11 -3.37
N ARG A 239 -0.24 -14.90 -3.10
CA ARG A 239 0.13 -14.16 -1.86
C ARG A 239 -0.24 -14.91 -0.57
N ARG A 240 -1.19 -15.84 -0.64
CA ARG A 240 -1.66 -16.60 0.53
C ARG A 240 -0.63 -17.63 0.97
N GLU A 241 0.22 -18.12 0.06
CA GLU A 241 1.33 -19.01 0.40
C GLU A 241 2.32 -18.32 1.34
N PHE A 242 2.45 -16.99 1.23
CA PHE A 242 3.26 -16.14 2.10
C PHE A 242 2.49 -15.56 3.30
N SER A 243 1.25 -16.01 3.54
CA SER A 243 0.38 -15.48 4.61
C SER A 243 0.14 -13.96 4.53
N ILE A 244 0.03 -13.42 3.30
CA ILE A 244 -0.22 -11.99 3.05
C ILE A 244 -1.69 -11.75 2.74
N GLY A 245 -2.33 -10.83 3.45
CA GLY A 245 -3.71 -10.42 3.26
C GLY A 245 -4.74 -11.51 3.61
N MET A 246 -4.45 -12.31 4.63
CA MET A 246 -5.33 -13.42 5.06
C MET A 246 -6.67 -12.95 5.64
N ASN A 247 -6.78 -11.66 5.97
CA ASN A 247 -8.02 -10.97 6.32
C ASN A 247 -8.92 -10.66 5.09
N MET A 248 -8.42 -10.83 3.86
CA MET A 248 -9.13 -10.58 2.60
C MET A 248 -9.02 -11.79 1.68
N LEU A 249 -9.76 -12.86 1.94
CA LEU A 249 -9.73 -14.08 1.13
C LEU A 249 -10.67 -14.07 -0.08
N ASP A 250 -11.59 -13.12 -0.15
CA ASP A 250 -12.46 -12.93 -1.30
C ASP A 250 -11.66 -12.35 -2.49
N GLU A 251 -11.54 -13.12 -3.57
CA GLU A 251 -10.80 -12.76 -4.78
C GLU A 251 -11.41 -11.53 -5.48
N GLY A 252 -12.70 -11.28 -5.29
CA GLY A 252 -13.36 -10.07 -5.77
C GLY A 252 -12.90 -8.80 -5.06
N GLN A 253 -12.40 -8.92 -3.82
CA GLN A 253 -11.86 -7.81 -3.03
C GLN A 253 -10.36 -7.66 -3.27
N LEU A 254 -9.60 -8.76 -3.19
CA LEU A 254 -8.16 -8.78 -3.43
C LEU A 254 -7.77 -10.11 -4.06
N ALA A 255 -7.28 -10.06 -5.30
CA ALA A 255 -6.84 -11.24 -6.04
C ALA A 255 -5.80 -12.03 -5.24
N HIS A 256 -5.85 -13.36 -5.35
CA HIS A 256 -4.86 -14.23 -4.72
C HIS A 256 -3.52 -14.13 -5.45
N ASN A 257 -3.57 -14.08 -6.77
CA ASN A 257 -2.38 -14.01 -7.60
C ASN A 257 -1.81 -12.58 -7.64
N VAL A 258 -0.50 -12.50 -7.49
CA VAL A 258 0.32 -11.30 -7.66
C VAL A 258 1.35 -11.59 -8.73
N THR A 259 1.41 -10.74 -9.75
CA THR A 259 2.46 -10.81 -10.77
C THR A 259 3.64 -9.98 -10.31
N ILE A 260 4.84 -10.54 -10.42
CA ILE A 260 6.11 -9.87 -10.19
C ILE A 260 6.78 -9.72 -11.55
N ASN A 261 7.06 -8.49 -11.95
CA ASN A 261 7.82 -8.20 -13.18
C ASN A 261 9.19 -7.65 -12.80
N VAL A 262 10.21 -8.12 -13.51
CA VAL A 262 11.58 -7.61 -13.38
C VAL A 262 12.13 -7.24 -14.75
N ALA A 263 12.77 -6.09 -14.81
CA ALA A 263 13.56 -5.68 -15.96
C ALA A 263 14.84 -5.02 -15.47
N LEU A 264 16.00 -5.39 -16.01
CA LEU A 264 17.25 -4.77 -15.61
C LEU A 264 18.27 -4.71 -16.75
N THR A 265 19.18 -3.75 -16.63
CA THR A 265 20.42 -3.72 -17.39
C THR A 265 21.57 -3.90 -16.41
N ALA A 266 22.47 -4.84 -16.70
CA ALA A 266 23.68 -5.08 -15.93
C ALA A 266 24.93 -4.99 -16.81
N GLN A 267 26.04 -4.60 -16.21
CA GLN A 267 27.35 -4.56 -16.83
C GLN A 267 28.20 -5.68 -16.22
N ARG A 268 28.93 -6.45 -17.05
CA ARG A 268 29.92 -7.39 -16.55
C ARG A 268 30.95 -6.63 -15.71
N GLY A 269 31.16 -7.06 -14.47
CA GLY A 269 32.21 -6.53 -13.61
C GLY A 269 33.55 -6.78 -14.27
N GLY A 270 34.30 -5.70 -14.56
CA GLY A 270 35.69 -5.85 -14.99
C GLY A 270 36.52 -6.46 -13.87
N GLU A 271 37.50 -7.30 -14.22
CA GLU A 271 38.58 -7.66 -13.29
C GLU A 271 39.07 -6.38 -12.63
N SER A 272 38.94 -6.30 -11.30
CA SER A 272 39.59 -5.25 -10.53
C SER A 272 41.08 -5.49 -10.59
N ASP A 273 41.72 -4.93 -11.61
CA ASP A 273 43.18 -4.85 -11.68
C ASP A 273 43.61 -3.78 -10.65
N GLY A 274 43.95 -4.22 -9.44
CA GLY A 274 44.38 -3.35 -8.33
C GLY A 274 44.70 -4.10 -7.04
#